data_AF-A0A533QEY9-F1
#
_entry.id   AF-A0A533QEY9-F1
#
_cell.length_a   1.000
_cell.length_b   1.000
_cell.length_c   1.000
_cell.angle_alpha   90.00
_cell.angle_beta   90.00
_cell.angle_gamma   90.00
#
_symmetry.space_group_name_H-M   'P 1'
#
loop_
_entity.id
_entity.type
_entity.pdbx_description
1 polymer ?
#
loop_
_entity_poly.entity_id
_entity_poly.type
_entity_poly.pdbx_seq_one_letter_code
_entity_poly.pdbx_strand_id
1 'polypeptide(L)' 'MGFSMFDMARKQVVASIKMDNPQSSKSDIKRELFLRFYGQDFSPEEQKKILSQL' A
#
# COMPACT_ATOMS: atom_id res chain seq x y z
N MET A 1 2.09 -21.77 14.92
CA MET A 1 1.30 -20.88 14.04
C MET A 1 2.25 -19.86 13.44
N GLY A 2 2.75 -20.11 12.23
CA GLY A 2 3.63 -19.16 11.55
C GLY A 2 2.79 -18.01 11.01
N PHE A 3 3.00 -16.79 11.53
CA PHE A 3 2.53 -15.61 10.82
C PHE A 3 3.19 -15.58 9.45
N SER A 4 2.39 -15.42 8.38
CA SER A 4 2.97 -15.17 7.07
C SER A 4 3.83 -13.92 7.17
N MET A 5 5.11 -14.01 6.81
CA MET A 5 6.02 -12.86 6.77
C MET A 5 5.41 -11.70 5.96
N PHE A 6 4.62 -12.05 4.95
CA PHE A 6 3.84 -11.10 4.15
C PHE A 6 2.80 -10.32 4.98
N ASP A 7 2.03 -11.00 5.84
CA ASP A 7 1.04 -10.34 6.68
C ASP A 7 1.69 -9.42 7.71
N MET A 8 2.86 -9.82 8.24
CA MET A 8 3.63 -8.97 9.14
C MET A 8 4.16 -7.72 8.42
N ALA A 9 4.79 -7.89 7.25
CA ALA A 9 5.28 -6.79 6.43
C ALA A 9 4.15 -5.83 6.05
N ARG A 10 3.00 -6.36 5.63
CA ARG A 10 1.81 -5.56 5.32
C ARG A 10 1.33 -4.76 6.54
N LYS A 11 1.25 -5.38 7.72
CA LYS A 11 0.85 -4.69 8.96
C LYS A 11 1.83 -3.59 9.35
N GLN A 12 3.13 -3.83 9.21
CA GLN A 12 4.17 -2.84 9.48
C GLN A 12 4.05 -1.63 8.56
N VAL A 13 3.87 -1.85 7.25
CA VAL A 13 3.70 -0.76 6.29
C VAL A 13 2.41 0.03 6.57
N VAL A 14 1.29 -0.65 6.85
CA VAL A 14 0.04 0.04 7.24
C VAL A 14 0.21 0.86 8.52
N ALA A 15 0.94 0.35 9.51
CA ALA A 15 1.22 1.09 10.74
C ALA A 15 2.06 2.34 10.45
N SER A 16 3.12 2.22 9.63
CA SER A 16 3.94 3.36 9.18
C SER A 16 3.11 4.42 8.46
N ILE A 17 2.26 4.03 7.50
CA ILE A 17 1.38 4.98 6.78
C ILE A 17 0.45 5.72 7.74
N LYS A 18 -0.13 5.02 8.72
CA LYS A 18 -1.00 5.63 9.73
C LYS A 18 -0.25 6.52 10.71
N MET A 19 1.03 6.23 10.98
CA MET A 19 1.87 7.10 11.81
C MET A 19 2.19 8.41 11.08
N ASP A 20 2.53 8.33 9.79
CA ASP A 20 2.84 9.51 8.98
C ASP A 20 1.58 10.35 8.69
N ASN A 21 0.44 9.69 8.48
CA ASN A 21 -0.85 10.35 8.29
C ASN A 21 -1.97 9.62 9.04
N PRO A 22 -2.33 10.07 10.26
CA PRO A 22 -3.37 9.46 11.09
C PRO A 22 -4.78 9.49 10.48
N GLN A 23 -5.04 10.40 9.54
CA GLN A 23 -6.33 10.57 8.87
C GLN A 23 -6.41 9.84 7.52
N SER A 24 -5.41 9.01 7.20
CA SER A 24 -5.39 8.23 5.96
C SER A 24 -6.65 7.38 5.81
N SER A 25 -7.38 7.57 4.71
CA SER A 25 -8.50 6.71 4.35
C SER A 25 -8.01 5.29 4.04
N LYS A 26 -8.92 4.32 4.07
CA LYS A 26 -8.62 2.96 3.58
C LYS A 26 -8.13 2.99 2.13
N SER A 27 -8.63 3.91 1.30
CA SER A 27 -8.19 4.06 -0.10
C SER A 27 -6.76 4.59 -0.18
N ASP A 28 -6.39 5.56 0.66
CA ASP A 28 -5.02 6.10 0.71
C ASP A 28 -4.01 5.02 1.13
N ILE A 29 -4.36 4.22 2.15
CA ILE A 29 -3.53 3.10 2.60
C ILE A 29 -3.35 2.07 1.47
N LYS A 30 -4.40 1.77 0.70
CA LYS A 30 -4.30 0.85 -0.44
C LYS A 30 -3.42 1.42 -1.56
N ARG A 31 -3.52 2.72 -1.85
CA ARG A 31 -2.67 3.39 -2.85
C ARG A 31 -1.19 3.33 -2.44
N GLU A 32 -0.88 3.69 -1.20
CA GLU A 32 0.47 3.60 -0.64
C GLU A 32 1.02 2.17 -0.68
N LEU A 33 0.21 1.17 -0.29
CA LEU A 33 0.58 -0.24 -0.37
C LEU A 33 0.88 -0.66 -1.81
N PHE A 34 0.01 -0.28 -2.76
CA PHE A 34 0.21 -0.59 -4.17
C PHE A 34 1.52 0.00 -4.68
N LEU A 35 1.77 1.28 -4.42
CA LEU A 35 2.98 1.97 -4.86
C LEU A 35 4.25 1.37 -4.24
N ARG A 36 4.23 1.00 -2.95
CA ARG A 36 5.41 0.44 -2.25
C ARG A 36 5.73 -1.00 -2.65
N PHE A 37 4.73 -1.84 -2.86
CA PHE A 37 4.95 -3.26 -3.14
C PHE A 37 4.95 -3.61 -4.63
N TYR A 38 4.21 -2.85 -5.45
CA TYR A 38 3.97 -3.17 -6.85
C TYR A 38 4.25 -1.99 -7.79
N GLY A 39 4.45 -0.77 -7.29
CA GLY A 39 4.60 0.41 -8.14
C GLY A 39 5.73 0.29 -9.16
N GLN A 40 6.81 -0.41 -8.83
CA GLN A 40 7.94 -0.62 -9.74
C GLN A 40 7.64 -1.61 -10.88
N ASP A 41 6.61 -2.45 -10.74
CA ASP A 41 6.22 -3.42 -11.76
C ASP A 41 5.34 -2.81 -12.87
N PHE A 42 4.88 -1.57 -12.67
CA PHE A 42 3.97 -0.88 -13.58
C PHE A 42 4.57 0.42 -14.08
N SER A 43 4.30 0.75 -15.35
CA SER A 43 4.62 2.07 -15.88
C SER A 43 3.82 3.18 -15.16
N PRO A 44 4.28 4.44 -15.18
CA PRO A 44 3.55 5.54 -14.55
C PRO A 44 2.11 5.70 -15.07
N GLU A 45 1.85 5.34 -16.33
CA GLU A 45 0.51 5.36 -16.93
C GLU A 45 -0.39 4.25 -16.36
N GLU A 46 0.13 3.04 -16.24
CA GLU A 46 -0.57 1.90 -15.64
C GLU A 46 -0.85 2.13 -14.16
N GLN A 47 0.14 2.67 -13.43
CA GLN A 47 -0.04 3.05 -12.03
C GLN A 47 -1.21 4.03 -11.89
N LYS A 48 -1.27 5.10 -12.69
CA LYS A 48 -2.39 6.06 -12.65
C LYS A 48 -3.73 5.39 -12.93
N LYS A 49 -3.80 4.48 -13.90
CA LYS A 49 -5.02 3.74 -14.23
C LYS A 49 -5.46 2.86 -13.06
N ILE A 50 -4.55 2.12 -12.45
CA ILE A 50 -4.84 1.25 -11.30
C ILE A 50 -5.25 2.09 -10.08
N LEU A 51 -4.52 3.16 -9.78
CA LEU A 51 -4.79 4.09 -8.69
C LEU A 51 -6.13 4.84 -8.86
N SER A 52 -6.64 4.97 -10.07
CA SER A 52 -7.95 5.56 -10.34
C SER A 52 -9.13 4.62 -10.05
N GLN A 53 -8.87 3.32 -9.89
CA GLN A 53 -9.87 2.29 -9.61
C GLN A 53 -9.87 1.82 -8.13
N LEU A 54 -8.98 2.39 -7.30
CA LEU A 54 -8.76 2.07 -5.88
C LEU A 54 -9.49 3.03 -4.93
#